data_AF-A0A6G2XC16-F1
#
_entry.id   AF-A0A6G2XC16-F1
#
_cell.length_a   1.000
_cell.length_b   1.000
_cell.length_c   1.000
_cell.angle_alpha   90.00
_cell.angle_beta   90.00
_cell.angle_gamma   90.00
#
_symmetry.space_group_name_H-M   'P 1'
#
loop_
_entity.id
_entity.type
_entity.pdbx_description
1 polymer ?
#
loop_
_entity_poly.entity_id
_entity_poly.type
_entity_poly.pdbx_seq_one_letter_code
_entity_poly.pdbx_strand_id
1 'polypeptide(L)'
;MPGTDETAAEADTSNLIAGKRITLDEASTILSAIELRLRQVARALETPASPVELEPTITTLRSDAASVREAAERLHFLGRVTDGDVPLATAFADSGDPWGVAARGSDRQAYGGPAIIPTQWQLLKLAQEGMRAEARGEATTTFSEAMEGIGIGWESKAASARRRRERDAAVHKEALLRTCRTCKAGEGERCRTRDGWTAEQPHVPRIREAEAVVDARLGYLDINPVDVPDA
;
A
#
# COMPACT_ATOMS: atom_id res chain seq x y z
N MET A 1 -0.93 -22.28 8.12
CA MET A 1 -2.08 -21.38 8.28
C MET A 1 -2.66 -21.13 6.90
N PRO A 2 -3.99 -21.26 6.71
CA PRO A 2 -4.61 -20.88 5.44
C PRO A 2 -4.36 -19.39 5.21
N GLY A 3 -3.97 -19.06 3.98
CA GLY A 3 -3.50 -17.73 3.58
C GLY A 3 -4.51 -16.62 3.85
N THR A 4 -3.99 -15.44 4.16
CA THR A 4 -4.68 -14.15 4.08
C THR A 4 -4.94 -13.84 2.60
N ASP A 5 -5.78 -14.64 1.95
CA ASP A 5 -6.34 -14.28 0.66
C ASP A 5 -7.42 -13.23 0.95
N GLU A 6 -7.21 -12.02 0.42
CA GLU A 6 -8.20 -10.94 0.53
C GLU A 6 -9.53 -11.46 -0.02
N THR A 7 -10.59 -11.36 0.79
CA THR A 7 -11.90 -11.89 0.38
C THR A 7 -12.51 -10.99 -0.70
N ALA A 8 -13.43 -11.51 -1.51
CA ALA A 8 -14.17 -10.69 -2.49
C ALA A 8 -14.87 -9.48 -1.84
N ALA A 9 -15.19 -9.57 -0.55
CA ALA A 9 -15.75 -8.48 0.24
C ALA A 9 -14.73 -7.37 0.58
N GLU A 10 -13.44 -7.68 0.68
CA GLU A 10 -12.39 -6.68 0.94
C GLU A 10 -12.04 -5.87 -0.33
N ALA A 11 -12.23 -6.46 -1.52
CA ALA A 11 -12.04 -5.79 -2.80
C ALA A 11 -13.24 -4.93 -3.22
N ASP A 12 -14.40 -5.12 -2.58
CA ASP A 12 -15.61 -4.36 -2.84
C ASP A 12 -15.53 -2.99 -2.16
N THR A 13 -15.32 -1.95 -2.97
CA THR A 13 -15.25 -0.54 -2.56
C THR A 13 -16.47 0.24 -3.03
N SER A 14 -17.54 -0.44 -3.43
CA SER A 14 -18.77 0.18 -3.95
C SER A 14 -19.49 1.06 -2.94
N ASN A 15 -19.23 0.87 -1.66
CA ASN A 15 -19.73 1.69 -0.56
C ASN A 15 -18.94 2.99 -0.33
N LEU A 16 -17.81 3.19 -1.01
CA LEU A 16 -17.02 4.42 -0.95
C LEU A 16 -17.51 5.43 -2.01
N ILE A 17 -17.62 6.71 -1.64
CA ILE A 17 -18.09 7.81 -2.49
C ILE A 17 -17.17 7.98 -3.70
N ALA A 18 -15.85 7.99 -3.49
CA ALA A 18 -14.88 8.05 -4.58
C ALA A 18 -14.55 6.66 -5.19
N GLY A 19 -15.23 5.60 -4.74
CA GLY A 19 -15.07 4.24 -5.22
C GLY A 19 -13.65 3.71 -5.08
N LYS A 20 -13.04 3.29 -6.20
CA LYS A 20 -11.69 2.67 -6.22
C LYS A 20 -10.54 3.60 -5.82
N ARG A 21 -10.78 4.91 -5.76
CA ARG A 21 -9.75 5.93 -5.43
C ARG A 21 -10.28 6.88 -4.36
N ILE A 22 -10.27 6.40 -3.12
CA ILE A 22 -10.68 7.20 -1.96
C ILE A 22 -9.79 8.45 -1.78
N THR A 23 -10.40 9.56 -1.37
CA THR A 23 -9.66 10.78 -0.97
C THR A 23 -9.18 10.66 0.48
N LEU A 24 -8.17 11.46 0.88
CA LEU A 24 -7.68 11.47 2.26
C LEU A 24 -8.75 11.99 3.24
N ASP A 25 -9.56 12.96 2.82
CA ASP A 25 -10.66 13.50 3.61
C ASP A 25 -11.79 12.49 3.81
N GLU A 26 -12.19 11.79 2.74
CA GLU A 26 -13.17 10.70 2.84
C GLU A 26 -12.66 9.58 3.76
N ALA A 27 -11.39 9.17 3.62
CA ALA A 27 -10.79 8.17 4.48
C ALA A 27 -10.76 8.61 5.95
N SER A 28 -10.39 9.86 6.23
CA SER A 28 -10.41 10.43 7.58
C SER A 28 -11.83 10.45 8.18
N THR A 29 -12.82 10.84 7.38
CA THR A 29 -14.25 10.86 7.78
C THR A 29 -14.73 9.46 8.15
N ILE A 30 -14.41 8.46 7.34
CA ILE A 30 -14.78 7.06 7.62
C ILE A 30 -14.12 6.56 8.91
N LEU A 31 -12.82 6.81 9.10
CA LEU A 31 -12.13 6.40 10.32
C LEU A 31 -12.72 7.09 11.56
N SER A 32 -13.12 8.35 11.46
CA SER A 32 -13.80 9.06 12.55
C SER A 32 -15.14 8.43 12.91
N ALA A 33 -15.90 7.96 11.91
CA ALA A 33 -17.14 7.23 12.16
C ALA A 33 -16.90 5.85 12.81
N ILE A 34 -15.85 5.13 12.39
CA ILE A 34 -15.44 3.85 12.99
C ILE A 34 -15.03 4.04 14.46
N GLU A 35 -14.24 5.08 14.75
CA GLU A 35 -13.81 5.42 16.10
C GLU A 35 -15.00 5.63 17.05
N LEU A 36 -15.97 6.45 16.63
CA LEU A 36 -17.20 6.67 17.37
C LEU A 36 -17.95 5.35 17.60
N ARG A 37 -18.05 4.51 16.58
CA ARG A 37 -18.76 3.24 16.67
C ARG A 37 -18.11 2.28 17.66
N LEU A 38 -16.77 2.19 17.67
CA LEU A 38 -16.03 1.37 18.64
C LEU A 38 -16.31 1.83 20.08
N ARG A 39 -16.32 3.13 20.34
CA ARG A 39 -16.68 3.68 21.66
C ARG A 39 -18.11 3.39 22.06
N GLN A 40 -19.06 3.53 21.13
CA GLN A 40 -20.47 3.22 21.37
C GLN A 40 -20.66 1.74 21.73
N VAL A 41 -19.97 0.83 21.06
CA VAL A 41 -19.99 -0.60 21.38
C VAL A 41 -19.38 -0.84 22.76
N ALA A 42 -18.20 -0.28 23.05
CA ALA A 42 -17.58 -0.40 24.37
C ALA A 42 -18.52 0.09 25.48
N ARG A 43 -19.21 1.22 25.26
CA ARG A 43 -20.20 1.76 26.21
C ARG A 43 -21.41 0.85 26.38
N ALA A 44 -21.94 0.27 25.31
CA ALA A 44 -23.07 -0.65 25.39
C ALA A 44 -22.70 -1.94 26.14
N LEU A 45 -21.45 -2.42 26.00
CA LEU A 45 -20.94 -3.61 26.67
C LEU A 45 -20.70 -3.43 28.18
N GLU A 46 -20.76 -2.20 28.71
CA GLU A 46 -20.76 -1.96 30.16
C GLU A 46 -22.04 -2.50 30.82
N THR A 47 -23.12 -2.67 30.06
CA THR A 47 -24.39 -3.24 30.51
C THR A 47 -24.91 -4.27 29.51
N PRO A 48 -24.25 -5.44 29.39
CA PRO A 48 -24.63 -6.44 28.41
C PRO A 48 -25.97 -7.09 28.79
N ALA A 49 -26.75 -7.48 27.79
CA ALA A 49 -28.02 -8.20 28.01
C ALA A 49 -27.82 -9.56 28.71
N SER A 50 -26.66 -10.17 28.50
CA SER A 50 -26.23 -11.40 29.18
C SER A 50 -25.23 -11.05 30.28
N PRO A 51 -25.32 -11.62 31.49
CA PRO A 51 -24.43 -11.30 32.61
C PRO A 51 -23.04 -11.94 32.44
N VAL A 52 -22.23 -11.37 31.55
CA VAL A 52 -20.86 -11.81 31.25
C VAL A 52 -19.91 -10.65 31.55
N GLU A 53 -18.79 -10.96 32.21
CA GLU A 53 -17.72 -9.99 32.43
C GLU A 53 -16.95 -9.75 31.13
N LEU A 54 -16.91 -8.48 30.69
CA LEU A 54 -16.39 -8.06 29.39
C LEU A 54 -15.34 -6.94 29.50
N GLU A 55 -14.85 -6.62 30.70
CA GLU A 55 -13.83 -5.58 30.93
C GLU A 55 -12.63 -5.66 29.96
N PRO A 56 -12.02 -6.83 29.69
CA PRO A 56 -10.90 -6.89 28.75
C PRO A 56 -11.29 -6.46 27.34
N THR A 57 -12.47 -6.90 26.86
CA THR A 57 -12.99 -6.53 25.55
C THR A 57 -13.33 -5.04 25.47
N ILE A 58 -13.94 -4.47 26.50
CA ILE A 58 -14.23 -3.03 26.58
C ILE A 58 -12.94 -2.22 26.51
N THR A 59 -11.90 -2.66 27.22
CA THR A 59 -10.58 -2.02 27.23
C THR A 59 -9.92 -2.07 25.85
N THR A 60 -9.94 -3.23 25.18
CA THR A 60 -9.45 -3.37 23.81
C THR A 60 -10.18 -2.44 22.85
N LEU A 61 -11.51 -2.42 22.85
CA LEU A 61 -12.30 -1.55 21.96
C LEU A 61 -11.98 -0.06 22.15
N ARG A 62 -11.75 0.37 23.39
CA ARG A 62 -11.35 1.76 23.69
C ARG A 62 -9.93 2.07 23.20
N SER A 63 -9.01 1.11 23.33
CA SER A 63 -7.65 1.22 22.79
C SER A 63 -7.66 1.31 21.27
N ASP A 64 -8.40 0.42 20.61
CA ASP A 64 -8.55 0.41 19.15
C ASP A 64 -9.17 1.72 18.66
N ALA A 65 -10.19 2.24 19.35
CA ALA A 65 -10.77 3.55 19.05
C ALA A 65 -9.72 4.68 19.14
N ALA A 66 -8.84 4.66 20.14
CA ALA A 66 -7.76 5.65 20.25
C ALA A 66 -6.77 5.56 19.07
N SER A 67 -6.39 4.35 18.65
CA SER A 67 -5.52 4.15 17.48
C SER A 67 -6.19 4.58 16.17
N VAL A 68 -7.49 4.30 16.00
CA VAL A 68 -8.26 4.74 14.83
C VAL A 68 -8.35 6.27 14.78
N ARG A 69 -8.58 6.94 15.92
CA ARG A 69 -8.56 8.40 16.01
C ARG A 69 -7.23 8.99 15.52
N GLU A 70 -6.11 8.47 16.01
CA GLU A 70 -4.78 8.95 15.60
C GLU A 70 -4.54 8.77 14.09
N ALA A 71 -5.09 7.70 13.50
CA ALA A 71 -5.06 7.50 12.07
C ALA A 71 -5.96 8.50 11.32
N ALA A 72 -7.17 8.76 11.81
CA ALA A 72 -8.09 9.74 11.23
C ALA A 72 -7.51 11.16 11.25
N GLU A 73 -6.97 11.60 12.38
CA GLU A 73 -6.30 12.91 12.53
C GLU A 73 -5.12 13.06 11.58
N ARG A 74 -4.30 12.00 11.46
CA ARG A 74 -3.18 11.98 10.52
C ARG A 74 -3.63 12.07 9.07
N LEU A 75 -4.65 11.34 8.66
CA LEU A 75 -5.19 11.43 7.29
C LEU A 75 -5.81 12.79 7.00
N HIS A 76 -6.51 13.38 7.97
CA HIS A 76 -7.06 14.74 7.85
C HIS A 76 -5.95 15.77 7.61
N PHE A 77 -4.89 15.71 8.43
CA PHE A 77 -3.75 16.62 8.26
C PHE A 77 -3.04 16.40 6.92
N LEU A 78 -2.86 15.15 6.48
CA LEU A 78 -2.32 14.86 5.16
C LEU A 78 -3.21 15.38 4.03
N GLY A 79 -4.54 15.36 4.18
CA GLY A 79 -5.48 15.96 3.24
C GLY A 79 -5.23 17.45 3.06
N ARG A 80 -5.14 18.19 4.17
CA ARG A 80 -4.78 19.62 4.17
C ARG A 80 -3.43 19.88 3.49
N VAL A 81 -2.43 19.01 3.73
CA VAL A 81 -1.13 19.11 3.04
C VAL A 81 -1.29 18.93 1.53
N THR A 82 -2.03 17.91 1.09
CA THR A 82 -2.22 17.65 -0.36
C THR A 82 -3.07 18.70 -1.07
N ASP A 83 -3.97 19.35 -0.35
CA ASP A 83 -4.81 20.45 -0.85
C ASP A 83 -4.06 21.79 -0.92
N GLY A 84 -2.84 21.86 -0.36
CA GLY A 84 -1.98 23.05 -0.39
C GLY A 84 -2.17 24.01 0.79
N ASP A 85 -3.01 23.66 1.78
CA ASP A 85 -3.26 24.47 2.98
C ASP A 85 -2.06 24.53 3.94
N VAL A 86 -1.09 23.63 3.77
CA VAL A 86 0.08 23.51 4.64
C VAL A 86 1.34 23.64 3.77
N PRO A 87 2.22 24.61 4.07
CA PRO A 87 3.47 24.76 3.34
C PRO A 87 4.40 23.59 3.61
N LEU A 88 5.15 23.19 2.59
CA LEU A 88 6.15 22.13 2.64
C LEU A 88 7.54 22.72 2.45
N ALA A 89 8.53 22.13 3.11
CA ALA A 89 9.92 22.42 2.83
C ALA A 89 10.27 21.99 1.39
N THR A 90 11.16 22.73 0.74
CA THR A 90 11.60 22.44 -0.64
C THR A 90 12.53 21.22 -0.74
N ALA A 91 13.16 20.83 0.36
CA ALA A 91 14.03 19.65 0.49
C ALA A 91 13.96 19.08 1.92
N PHE A 92 14.43 17.84 2.10
CA PHE A 92 14.53 17.24 3.44
C PHE A 92 15.67 17.87 4.25
N ALA A 93 15.39 18.39 5.44
CA ALA A 93 16.40 19.11 6.23
C ALA A 93 17.65 18.27 6.56
N ASP A 94 17.51 16.96 6.82
CA ASP A 94 18.62 16.12 7.25
C ASP A 94 19.64 15.82 6.15
N SER A 95 19.19 15.71 4.89
CA SER A 95 20.04 15.28 3.77
C SER A 95 20.18 16.33 2.67
N GLY A 96 19.32 17.36 2.66
CA GLY A 96 19.20 18.29 1.54
C GLY A 96 18.61 17.65 0.28
N ASP A 97 18.15 16.40 0.34
CA ASP A 97 17.61 15.71 -0.82
C ASP A 97 16.34 16.40 -1.33
N PRO A 98 16.23 16.66 -2.65
CA PRO A 98 15.01 17.19 -3.24
C PRO A 98 13.91 16.11 -3.26
N TRP A 99 12.65 16.54 -3.38
CA TRP A 99 11.48 15.67 -3.48
C TRP A 99 10.54 16.12 -4.60
N GLY A 100 9.55 15.28 -4.93
CA GLY A 100 8.64 15.59 -6.03
C GLY A 100 9.36 15.64 -7.37
N VAL A 101 8.99 16.58 -8.23
CA VAL A 101 9.57 16.79 -9.57
C VAL A 101 11.04 17.11 -9.48
N ALA A 102 11.45 17.89 -8.47
CA ALA A 102 12.84 18.26 -8.25
C ALA A 102 13.75 17.05 -7.96
N ALA A 103 13.18 15.90 -7.60
CA ALA A 103 13.92 14.65 -7.42
C ALA A 103 14.10 13.84 -8.70
N ARG A 104 13.53 14.25 -9.85
CA ARG A 104 13.69 13.54 -11.12
C ARG A 104 15.15 13.54 -11.56
N GLY A 105 15.62 12.39 -12.04
CA GLY A 105 17.01 12.22 -12.49
C GLY A 105 18.05 12.28 -11.37
N SER A 106 17.63 12.31 -10.10
CA SER A 106 18.53 12.27 -8.95
C SER A 106 18.42 10.93 -8.22
N ASP A 107 19.54 10.23 -8.05
CA ASP A 107 19.61 9.08 -7.15
C ASP A 107 19.84 9.58 -5.72
N ARG A 108 18.90 9.30 -4.82
CA ARG A 108 19.07 9.64 -3.40
C ARG A 108 20.02 8.67 -2.73
N GLN A 109 20.97 9.20 -1.97
CA GLN A 109 21.94 8.39 -1.22
C GLN A 109 21.35 7.79 0.07
N ALA A 110 20.41 8.48 0.72
CA ALA A 110 19.94 8.09 2.07
C ALA A 110 18.65 7.22 2.07
N TYR A 111 17.79 7.32 1.05
CA TYR A 111 16.44 6.75 1.08
C TYR A 111 16.11 5.76 -0.04
N GLY A 112 17.07 5.47 -0.94
CA GLY A 112 16.95 4.50 -2.03
C GLY A 112 16.02 4.96 -3.17
N GLY A 113 16.61 5.19 -4.35
CA GLY A 113 15.90 5.64 -5.55
C GLY A 113 15.39 7.09 -5.49
N PRO A 114 14.90 7.65 -6.59
CA PRO A 114 14.35 9.00 -6.61
C PRO A 114 13.04 9.00 -5.81
N ALA A 115 12.95 9.70 -4.67
CA ALA A 115 11.66 9.80 -3.95
C ALA A 115 10.79 10.91 -4.53
N ILE A 116 10.38 10.63 -5.76
CA ILE A 116 9.38 11.36 -6.52
C ILE A 116 8.08 11.44 -5.71
N ILE A 117 7.68 10.36 -5.03
CA ILE A 117 6.49 10.34 -4.16
C ILE A 117 6.91 10.07 -2.71
N PRO A 118 6.78 11.05 -1.79
CA PRO A 118 7.13 10.85 -0.39
C PRO A 118 6.16 9.88 0.30
N THR A 119 6.66 9.15 1.29
CA THR A 119 5.82 8.41 2.24
C THR A 119 5.04 9.36 3.14
N GLN A 120 3.98 8.88 3.80
CA GLN A 120 3.21 9.69 4.76
C GLN A 120 4.10 10.38 5.81
N TRP A 121 5.10 9.67 6.34
CA TRP A 121 5.97 10.19 7.40
C TRP A 121 6.95 11.23 6.87
N GLN A 122 7.45 11.03 5.66
CA GLN A 122 8.26 12.03 4.97
C GLN A 122 7.45 13.30 4.70
N LEU A 123 6.19 13.16 4.27
CA LEU A 123 5.33 14.31 4.00
C LEU A 123 4.98 15.08 5.28
N LEU A 124 4.70 14.38 6.39
CA LEU A 124 4.53 15.00 7.71
C LEU A 124 5.78 15.77 8.15
N LYS A 125 6.96 15.19 7.91
CA LYS A 125 8.23 15.84 8.23
C LYS A 125 8.44 17.11 7.40
N LEU A 126 8.22 17.03 6.09
CA LEU A 126 8.30 18.17 5.17
C LEU A 126 7.31 19.28 5.56
N ALA A 127 6.11 18.93 6.02
CA ALA A 127 5.13 19.89 6.52
C ALA A 127 5.58 20.59 7.80
N GLN A 128 6.12 19.83 8.76
CA GLN A 128 6.67 20.42 9.98
C GLN A 128 7.86 21.35 9.68
N GLU A 129 8.72 20.98 8.74
CA GLU A 129 9.85 21.81 8.30
C GLU A 129 9.38 23.02 7.51
N GLY A 130 8.39 22.85 6.62
CA GLY A 130 7.78 23.92 5.83
C GLY A 130 7.12 24.99 6.68
N MET A 131 6.32 24.61 7.68
CA MET A 131 5.75 25.57 8.65
C MET A 131 6.84 26.35 9.41
N ARG A 132 7.95 25.69 9.77
CA ARG A 132 9.08 26.39 10.42
C ARG A 132 9.82 27.31 9.45
N ALA A 133 9.98 26.91 8.20
CA ALA A 133 10.62 27.71 7.15
C ALA A 133 9.78 28.96 6.84
N GLU A 134 8.45 28.80 6.68
CA GLU A 134 7.52 29.91 6.49
C GLU A 134 7.57 30.91 7.65
N ALA A 135 7.58 30.42 8.90
CA ALA A 135 7.72 31.29 10.08
C ALA A 135 9.05 32.06 10.11
N ARG A 136 10.09 31.58 9.42
CA ARG A 136 11.37 32.27 9.26
C ARG A 136 11.45 33.14 7.99
N GLY A 137 10.41 33.15 7.15
CA GLY A 137 10.42 33.83 5.85
C GLY A 137 11.31 33.14 4.81
N GLU A 138 11.58 31.85 4.97
CA GLU A 138 12.33 31.03 4.02
C GLU A 138 11.40 30.49 2.92
N ALA A 139 12.00 30.07 1.80
CA ALA A 139 11.26 29.50 0.69
C ALA A 139 10.58 28.18 1.06
N THR A 140 9.32 28.05 0.68
CA THR A 140 8.48 26.85 0.82
C THR A 140 7.84 26.51 -0.52
N THR A 141 7.16 25.37 -0.58
CA THR A 141 6.35 24.94 -1.74
C THR A 141 5.06 24.29 -1.28
N THR A 142 4.08 24.13 -2.16
CA THR A 142 2.88 23.33 -1.92
C THR A 142 3.02 21.91 -2.47
N PHE A 143 2.15 21.00 -2.04
CA PHE A 143 2.13 19.64 -2.57
C PHE A 143 1.86 19.62 -4.08
N SER A 144 0.89 20.40 -4.56
CA SER A 144 0.53 20.44 -5.98
C SER A 144 1.66 20.95 -6.87
N GLU A 145 2.38 21.99 -6.44
CA GLU A 145 3.55 22.52 -7.16
C GLU A 145 4.67 21.49 -7.23
N ALA A 146 5.05 20.89 -6.10
CA ALA A 146 6.12 19.92 -6.04
C ALA A 146 5.79 18.63 -6.82
N MET A 147 4.51 18.33 -7.05
CA MET A 147 4.03 17.12 -7.71
C MET A 147 3.57 17.36 -9.17
N GLU A 148 3.77 18.56 -9.72
CA GLU A 148 3.29 18.89 -11.06
C GLU A 148 3.82 17.92 -12.13
N GLY A 149 2.91 17.28 -12.87
CA GLY A 149 3.28 16.27 -13.88
C GLY A 149 3.74 14.93 -13.31
N ILE A 150 3.65 14.69 -11.99
CA ILE A 150 3.78 13.37 -11.36
C ILE A 150 2.39 12.77 -11.17
N GLY A 151 2.18 11.51 -11.57
CA GLY A 151 0.95 10.78 -11.19
C GLY A 151 0.27 9.96 -12.28
N ILE A 152 0.75 9.96 -13.51
CA ILE A 152 0.23 9.03 -14.53
C ILE A 152 0.77 7.63 -14.21
N GLY A 153 -0.12 6.74 -13.75
CA GLY A 153 0.20 5.31 -13.55
C GLY A 153 0.86 4.93 -12.23
N TRP A 154 0.96 5.85 -11.24
CA TRP A 154 1.51 5.48 -9.94
C TRP A 154 0.61 4.51 -9.17
N GLU A 155 1.25 3.57 -8.47
CA GLU A 155 0.59 2.62 -7.59
C GLU A 155 1.30 2.49 -6.25
N SER A 156 0.53 2.34 -5.17
CA SER A 156 1.09 2.10 -3.85
C SER A 156 1.91 0.80 -3.81
N LYS A 157 2.93 0.78 -2.95
CA LYS A 157 3.74 -0.44 -2.70
C LYS A 157 2.87 -1.62 -2.25
N ALA A 158 1.78 -1.35 -1.52
CA ALA A 158 0.85 -2.37 -1.06
C ALA A 158 0.10 -3.03 -2.22
N ALA A 159 -0.44 -2.23 -3.14
CA ALA A 159 -1.15 -2.73 -4.31
C ALA A 159 -0.19 -3.46 -5.29
N SER A 160 1.03 -2.93 -5.47
CA SER A 160 2.08 -3.63 -6.24
C SER A 160 2.48 -4.97 -5.60
N ALA A 161 2.59 -5.04 -4.27
CA ALA A 161 2.87 -6.28 -3.56
C ALA A 161 1.70 -7.28 -3.67
N ARG A 162 0.45 -6.82 -3.60
CA ARG A 162 -0.74 -7.67 -3.81
C ARG A 162 -0.72 -8.28 -5.20
N ARG A 163 -0.57 -7.45 -6.24
CA ARG A 163 -0.45 -7.89 -7.62
C ARG A 163 0.65 -8.92 -7.84
N ARG A 164 1.80 -8.73 -7.19
CA ARG A 164 2.89 -9.71 -7.22
C ARG A 164 2.46 -11.04 -6.60
N ARG A 165 1.78 -11.03 -5.45
CA ARG A 165 1.25 -12.26 -4.83
C ARG A 165 0.21 -12.94 -5.73
N GLU A 166 -0.70 -12.18 -6.34
CA GLU A 166 -1.71 -12.69 -7.28
C GLU A 166 -1.04 -13.34 -8.50
N ARG A 167 -0.01 -12.69 -9.06
CA ARG A 167 0.80 -13.23 -10.14
C ARG A 167 1.50 -14.52 -9.70
N ASP A 168 2.20 -14.52 -8.57
CA ASP A 168 2.94 -15.68 -8.08
C ASP A 168 2.00 -16.87 -7.82
N ALA A 169 0.81 -16.63 -7.27
CA ALA A 169 -0.23 -17.63 -7.11
C ALA A 169 -0.76 -18.16 -8.44
N ALA A 170 -0.97 -17.28 -9.43
CA ALA A 170 -1.37 -17.68 -10.77
C ALA A 170 -0.29 -18.49 -11.49
N VAL A 171 1.00 -18.12 -11.34
CA VAL A 171 2.15 -18.88 -11.87
C VAL A 171 2.22 -20.25 -11.22
N HIS A 172 2.01 -20.35 -9.91
CA HIS A 172 2.02 -21.63 -9.22
C HIS A 172 0.90 -22.57 -9.72
N LYS A 173 -0.32 -22.03 -9.92
CA LYS A 173 -1.45 -22.79 -10.49
C LYS A 173 -1.17 -23.21 -11.94
N GLU A 174 -0.69 -22.29 -12.77
CA GLU A 174 -0.35 -22.55 -14.17
C GLU A 174 0.78 -23.58 -14.29
N ALA A 175 1.78 -23.53 -13.42
CA ALA A 175 2.86 -24.51 -13.40
C ALA A 175 2.32 -25.93 -13.22
N LEU A 176 1.33 -26.14 -12.34
CA LEU A 176 0.71 -27.45 -12.16
C LEU A 176 -0.03 -27.95 -13.41
N LEU A 177 -0.57 -27.06 -14.24
CA LEU A 177 -1.24 -27.43 -15.49
C LEU A 177 -0.28 -27.79 -16.63
N ARG A 178 1.03 -27.58 -16.45
CA ARG A 178 2.04 -27.86 -17.47
C ARG A 178 2.74 -29.17 -17.20
N THR A 179 3.05 -29.95 -18.23
CA THR A 179 3.91 -31.14 -18.09
C THR A 179 5.37 -30.72 -17.84
N CYS A 180 6.00 -31.30 -16.82
CA CYS A 180 7.40 -31.02 -16.50
C CYS A 180 8.35 -31.72 -17.46
N ARG A 181 9.10 -30.98 -18.28
CA ARG A 181 10.10 -31.56 -19.19
C ARG A 181 11.29 -32.23 -18.47
N THR A 182 11.59 -31.83 -17.23
CA THR A 182 12.73 -32.34 -16.46
C THR A 182 12.45 -33.69 -15.80
N CYS A 183 11.30 -33.84 -15.14
CA CYS A 183 10.95 -35.07 -14.39
C CYS A 183 9.74 -35.81 -14.95
N LYS A 184 9.19 -35.35 -16.08
CA LYS A 184 8.02 -35.92 -16.77
C LYS A 184 6.72 -35.94 -15.94
N ALA A 185 6.67 -35.25 -14.80
CA ALA A 185 5.44 -35.05 -14.03
C ALA A 185 4.36 -34.44 -14.94
N GLY A 186 3.20 -35.09 -15.00
CA GLY A 186 2.07 -34.69 -15.84
C GLY A 186 1.33 -33.47 -15.31
N GLU A 187 0.23 -33.15 -15.98
CA GLU A 187 -0.71 -32.11 -15.55
C GLU A 187 -1.33 -32.49 -14.19
N GLY A 188 -1.41 -31.52 -13.28
CA GLY A 188 -1.85 -31.71 -11.90
C GLY A 188 -0.81 -32.38 -10.98
N GLU A 189 0.25 -32.98 -11.52
CA GLU A 189 1.27 -33.66 -10.73
C GLU A 189 2.36 -32.71 -10.25
N ARG A 190 2.77 -32.88 -8.98
CA ARG A 190 3.95 -32.20 -8.43
C ARG A 190 5.22 -32.80 -9.00
N CYS A 191 6.23 -31.93 -9.19
CA CYS A 191 7.55 -32.39 -9.60
C CYS A 191 8.16 -33.32 -8.54
N ARG A 192 9.01 -34.24 -8.98
CA ARG A 192 9.81 -35.09 -8.10
C ARG A 192 11.29 -34.73 -8.19
N THR A 193 11.99 -34.82 -7.07
CA THR A 193 13.45 -34.71 -7.01
C THR A 193 14.09 -35.93 -7.67
N ARG A 194 15.42 -35.88 -7.84
CA ARG A 194 16.19 -37.01 -8.40
C ARG A 194 15.98 -38.32 -7.61
N ASP A 195 15.77 -38.21 -6.30
CA ASP A 195 15.59 -39.35 -5.40
C ASP A 195 14.11 -39.79 -5.27
N GLY A 196 13.22 -39.22 -6.08
CA GLY A 196 11.80 -39.60 -6.16
C GLY A 196 10.88 -38.90 -5.16
N TRP A 197 11.40 -38.03 -4.29
CA TRP A 197 10.60 -37.25 -3.35
C TRP A 197 9.80 -36.16 -4.04
N THR A 198 8.63 -35.82 -3.50
CA THR A 198 7.85 -34.69 -4.00
C THR A 198 8.60 -33.39 -3.70
N ALA A 199 8.90 -32.62 -4.73
CA ALA A 199 9.53 -31.32 -4.58
C ALA A 199 8.51 -30.28 -4.09
N GLU A 200 8.94 -29.41 -3.17
CA GLU A 200 8.12 -28.29 -2.70
C GLU A 200 7.87 -27.26 -3.81
N GLN A 201 8.81 -27.14 -4.75
CA GLN A 201 8.73 -26.24 -5.89
C GLN A 201 8.82 -27.00 -7.22
N PRO A 202 8.10 -26.55 -8.27
CA PRO A 202 8.31 -27.08 -9.61
C PRO A 202 9.74 -26.81 -10.12
N HIS A 203 10.17 -27.56 -11.12
CA HIS A 203 11.47 -27.31 -11.76
C HIS A 203 11.46 -25.96 -12.48
N VAL A 204 12.58 -25.23 -12.43
CA VAL A 204 12.72 -23.88 -13.02
C VAL A 204 12.20 -23.77 -14.45
N PRO A 205 12.44 -24.71 -15.39
CA PRO A 205 11.88 -24.61 -16.73
C PRO A 205 10.35 -24.61 -16.77
N ARG A 206 9.69 -25.40 -15.90
CA ARG A 206 8.22 -25.45 -15.78
C ARG A 206 7.67 -24.15 -15.22
N ILE A 207 8.39 -23.52 -14.27
CA ILE A 207 8.05 -22.20 -13.73
C ILE A 207 8.15 -21.13 -14.82
N ARG A 208 9.25 -21.08 -15.58
CA ARG A 208 9.43 -20.08 -16.65
C ARG A 208 8.37 -20.17 -17.74
N GLU A 209 7.98 -21.38 -18.12
CA GLU A 209 6.88 -21.59 -19.07
C GLU A 209 5.54 -21.08 -18.51
N ALA A 210 5.28 -21.33 -17.22
CA ALA A 210 4.09 -20.82 -16.54
C ALA A 210 4.11 -19.29 -16.41
N GLU A 211 5.26 -18.69 -16.08
CA GLU A 211 5.45 -17.24 -16.02
C GLU A 211 5.12 -16.59 -17.37
N ALA A 212 5.68 -17.09 -18.47
CA ALA A 212 5.41 -16.53 -19.81
C ALA A 212 3.92 -16.53 -20.16
N VAL A 213 3.18 -17.57 -19.78
CA VAL A 213 1.74 -17.68 -20.03
C VAL A 213 0.95 -16.73 -19.12
N VAL A 214 1.29 -16.67 -17.84
CA VAL A 214 0.61 -15.78 -16.88
C VAL A 214 0.87 -14.32 -17.24
N ASP A 215 2.11 -13.96 -17.60
CA ASP A 215 2.49 -12.60 -17.95
C ASP A 215 1.82 -12.16 -19.26
N ALA A 216 1.76 -13.04 -20.27
CA ALA A 216 1.01 -12.77 -21.50
C ALA A 216 -0.49 -12.60 -21.26
N ARG A 217 -1.08 -13.38 -20.33
CA ARG A 217 -2.50 -13.28 -19.97
C ARG A 217 -2.82 -12.02 -19.17
N LEU A 218 -1.94 -11.62 -18.27
CA LEU A 218 -2.14 -10.49 -17.35
C LEU A 218 -1.61 -9.16 -17.91
N GLY A 219 -0.91 -9.17 -19.06
CA GLY A 219 -0.39 -7.96 -19.72
C GLY A 219 0.80 -7.33 -18.99
N TYR A 220 1.63 -8.10 -18.29
CA TYR A 220 2.78 -7.60 -17.50
C TYR A 220 4.02 -7.18 -18.31
N LEU A 221 3.90 -7.05 -19.63
CA LEU A 221 4.97 -6.53 -20.48
C LEU A 221 4.86 -5.00 -20.51
N ASP A 222 5.82 -4.32 -19.87
CA ASP A 222 6.18 -2.89 -20.05
C ASP A 222 5.46 -1.76 -19.28
N ILE A 223 5.04 -1.94 -18.02
CA ILE A 223 4.74 -0.77 -17.16
C ILE A 223 5.56 -0.81 -15.88
N ASN A 224 6.80 -0.34 -15.98
CA ASN A 224 7.59 0.05 -14.83
C ASN A 224 7.13 1.45 -14.40
N PRO A 225 6.60 1.65 -13.18
CA PRO A 225 6.10 2.95 -12.73
C PRO A 225 7.19 4.02 -12.55
N VAL A 226 8.47 3.68 -12.80
CA VAL A 226 9.60 4.61 -12.84
C VAL A 226 9.81 5.19 -14.25
N ASP A 227 9.30 4.52 -15.28
CA ASP A 227 9.40 4.97 -16.67
C ASP A 227 8.19 5.86 -16.99
N VAL A 228 8.26 7.11 -16.54
CA VAL A 228 7.39 8.17 -17.08
C VAL A 228 8.02 8.60 -18.41
N PRO A 229 7.31 8.51 -19.55
CA PRO A 229 7.83 9.01 -20.81
C PRO A 229 8.15 10.51 -20.70
N ASP A 230 9.33 10.91 -21.15
CA ASP A 230 9.67 12.33 -21.32
C ASP A 230 8.64 12.95 -22.28
N ALA A 231 7.90 13.95 -21.79
CA ALA A 231 7.01 14.79 -22.60
C ALA A 231 7.77 16.05 -23.05
#